data_AF-A0A9D7Y4F5-F1
#
_entry.id   AF-A0A9D7Y4F5-F1
#
_cell.length_a   1.000
_cell.length_b   1.000
_cell.length_c   1.000
_cell.angle_alpha   90.00
_cell.angle_beta   90.00
_cell.angle_gamma   90.00
#
_symmetry.space_group_name_H-M   'P 1'
#
loop_
_entity.id
_entity.type
_entity.pdbx_description
1 polymer ?
#
loop_
_entity_poly.entity_id
_entity_poly.type
_entity_poly.pdbx_seq_one_letter_code
_entity_poly.pdbx_strand_id
1 'polypeptide(L)'
;MEQKEYTKMTDQELLDEAKKMKSFSITNALLIGFLAGVIVFSFVKNSWGMLTLIPLFFIYKMVNDPKNRKVKELQNLFNERNLKW
;
A
#
# COMPACT_ATOMS: atom_id res chain seq x y z
N MET A 1 -17.02 -6.22 0.78
CA MET A 1 -18.33 -5.56 0.61
C MET A 1 -18.25 -4.21 -0.12
N GLU A 2 -17.07 -3.74 -0.58
CA GLU A 2 -16.90 -2.38 -1.12
C GLU A 2 -16.96 -2.24 -2.65
N GLN A 3 -16.86 -3.33 -3.42
CA GLN A 3 -16.96 -3.27 -4.89
C GLN A 3 -18.23 -2.55 -5.40
N LYS A 4 -19.34 -2.67 -4.66
CA LYS A 4 -20.63 -2.08 -5.04
C LYS A 4 -20.69 -0.56 -4.82
N GLU A 5 -19.73 0.06 -4.15
CA GLU A 5 -19.66 1.51 -3.98
C GLU A 5 -18.87 2.19 -5.10
N TYR A 6 -17.71 1.66 -5.49
CA TYR A 6 -16.87 2.26 -6.54
C TYR A 6 -17.53 2.26 -7.93
N THR A 7 -18.30 1.22 -8.28
CA THR A 7 -19.04 1.19 -9.55
C THR A 7 -20.19 2.21 -9.59
N LYS A 8 -20.62 2.73 -8.44
CA LYS A 8 -21.68 3.73 -8.32
C LYS A 8 -21.15 5.16 -8.23
N MET A 9 -19.86 5.33 -7.97
CA MET A 9 -19.22 6.65 -7.88
C MET A 9 -19.07 7.29 -9.26
N THR A 10 -19.14 8.62 -9.29
CA THR A 10 -18.85 9.40 -10.49
C THR A 10 -17.35 9.40 -10.80
N ASP A 11 -16.98 9.77 -12.02
CA ASP A 11 -15.58 9.78 -12.46
C ASP A 11 -14.70 10.72 -11.64
N GLN A 12 -15.28 11.84 -11.18
CA GLN A 12 -14.59 12.80 -10.33
C GLN A 12 -14.30 12.23 -8.93
N GLU A 13 -15.28 11.57 -8.32
CA GLU A 13 -15.12 10.93 -7.01
C GLU A 13 -14.09 9.79 -7.07
N LEU A 14 -14.11 9.00 -8.14
CA LEU A 14 -13.13 7.93 -8.37
C LEU A 14 -11.71 8.47 -8.54
N LEU A 15 -11.53 9.59 -9.24
CA LEU A 15 -10.22 10.24 -9.41
C LEU A 15 -9.68 10.78 -8.09
N ASP A 16 -10.52 11.36 -7.25
CA ASP A 16 -10.09 11.87 -5.94
C ASP A 16 -9.73 10.73 -4.98
N GLU A 17 -10.47 9.63 -4.99
CA GLU A 17 -10.12 8.45 -4.21
C GLU A 17 -8.84 7.78 -4.74
N ALA A 18 -8.66 7.71 -6.06
CA ALA A 18 -7.43 7.21 -6.69
C ALA A 18 -6.20 8.02 -6.27
N LYS A 19 -6.29 9.35 -6.21
CA LYS A 19 -5.19 10.20 -5.71
C LYS A 19 -4.82 9.88 -4.27
N LYS A 20 -5.80 9.72 -3.38
CA LYS A 20 -5.57 9.33 -1.98
C LYS A 20 -4.89 7.97 -1.89
N MET A 21 -5.39 6.99 -2.64
CA MET A 21 -4.86 5.63 -2.69
C MET A 21 -3.44 5.58 -3.27
N LYS A 22 -3.15 6.41 -4.27
CA LYS A 22 -1.81 6.57 -4.86
C LYS A 22 -0.82 7.14 -3.85
N SER A 23 -1.19 8.19 -3.13
CA SER A 23 -0.37 8.75 -2.05
C SER A 23 -0.12 7.69 -0.96
N PHE A 24 -1.16 6.98 -0.53
CA PHE A 24 -1.02 5.88 0.43
C PHE A 24 -0.04 4.81 -0.07
N SER A 25 -0.16 4.35 -1.32
CA SER A 25 0.71 3.32 -1.90
C SER A 25 2.17 3.76 -1.94
N ILE A 26 2.43 5.03 -2.32
CA ILE A 26 3.78 5.60 -2.32
C ILE A 26 4.35 5.63 -0.90
N THR A 27 3.61 6.17 0.07
CA THR A 27 4.06 6.24 1.47
C THR A 27 4.29 4.84 2.03
N ASN A 28 3.41 3.88 1.73
CA ASN A 28 3.52 2.49 2.15
C ASN A 28 4.79 1.84 1.59
N ALA A 29 5.06 2.02 0.30
CA ALA A 29 6.27 1.51 -0.35
C ALA A 29 7.55 2.14 0.22
N LEU A 30 7.54 3.45 0.50
CA LEU A 30 8.67 4.17 1.09
C LEU A 30 9.00 3.63 2.49
N LEU A 31 7.97 3.43 3.32
CA LEU A 31 8.12 2.88 4.66
C LEU A 31 8.58 1.42 4.64
N ILE A 32 8.03 0.58 3.76
CA ILE A 32 8.50 -0.81 3.59
C ILE A 32 9.96 -0.82 3.16
N GLY A 33 10.36 0.04 2.21
CA GLY A 33 11.76 0.16 1.78
C GLY A 33 12.69 0.63 2.90
N PHE A 34 12.25 1.60 3.70
CA PHE A 34 12.98 2.05 4.89
C PHE A 34 13.16 0.91 5.90
N LEU A 35 12.09 0.18 6.23
CA LEU A 35 12.14 -0.96 7.15
C LEU A 35 13.03 -2.09 6.62
N ALA A 36 12.99 -2.37 5.31
CA ALA A 36 13.90 -3.30 4.67
C ALA A 36 15.37 -2.85 4.81
N GLY A 37 15.64 -1.55 4.64
CA GLY A 37 16.95 -0.97 4.89
C GLY A 37 17.43 -1.15 6.34
N VAL A 38 16.54 -0.96 7.32
CA VAL A 38 16.84 -1.21 8.74
C VAL A 38 17.19 -2.69 8.97
N ILE A 39 16.46 -3.60 8.35
CA ILE A 39 16.74 -5.04 8.43
C ILE A 39 18.16 -5.32 7.88
N VAL A 40 18.49 -4.83 6.68
CA VAL A 40 19.82 -5.01 6.07
C VAL A 40 20.93 -4.40 6.95
N PHE A 41 20.72 -3.20 7.50
CA PHE A 41 21.68 -2.58 8.41
C PHE A 41 21.89 -3.41 9.68
N SER A 42 20.82 -3.98 10.23
CA SER A 42 20.86 -4.85 11.41
C SER A 42 21.68 -6.12 11.15
N PHE A 43 21.56 -6.71 9.95
CA PHE A 43 22.41 -7.82 9.50
C PHE A 43 23.89 -7.43 9.45
N VAL A 44 24.23 -6.28 8.84
CA VAL A 44 25.63 -5.80 8.74
C VAL A 44 26.24 -5.53 10.12
N LYS A 45 25.44 -5.02 11.06
CA LYS A 45 25.87 -4.74 12.44
C LYS A 45 25.74 -5.95 13.38
N ASN A 46 25.40 -7.14 12.86
CA ASN A 46 25.17 -8.37 13.62
C ASN A 46 24.22 -8.19 14.83
N SER A 47 23.31 -7.21 14.75
CA SER A 47 22.38 -6.85 15.82
C SER A 47 21.06 -7.61 15.69
N TRP A 48 21.19 -8.92 15.51
CA TRP A 48 20.07 -9.83 15.26
C TRP A 48 19.17 -9.96 16.50
N GLY A 49 17.86 -9.81 16.33
CA GLY A 49 16.92 -9.93 17.45
C GLY A 49 15.68 -9.05 17.30
N MET A 50 15.23 -8.41 18.39
CA MET A 50 14.02 -7.59 18.39
C MET A 50 14.05 -6.45 17.35
N LEU A 51 15.24 -5.91 17.03
CA LEU A 51 15.41 -4.87 16.02
C LEU A 51 15.06 -5.31 14.60
N THR A 52 15.09 -6.61 14.27
CA THR A 52 14.62 -7.13 12.98
C THR A 52 13.17 -7.58 13.03
N LEU A 53 12.71 -8.09 14.18
CA LEU A 53 11.32 -8.52 14.38
C LEU A 53 10.31 -7.37 14.31
N ILE A 54 10.65 -6.22 14.89
CA ILE A 54 9.77 -5.04 14.88
C ILE A 54 9.51 -4.58 13.43
N PRO A 55 10.53 -4.28 12.60
CA PRO A 55 10.33 -3.98 11.19
C PRO A 55 9.55 -5.04 10.43
N LEU A 56 9.84 -6.32 10.66
CA LEU A 56 9.17 -7.42 9.97
C LEU A 56 7.67 -7.48 10.28
N PHE A 57 7.30 -7.26 11.54
CA PHE A 57 5.90 -7.16 11.95
C PHE A 57 5.18 -5.97 11.29
N PHE A 58 5.83 -4.80 11.23
CA PHE A 58 5.26 -3.63 10.57
C PHE A 58 5.07 -3.86 9.07
N ILE A 59 6.06 -4.46 8.38
CA ILE A 59 5.94 -4.84 6.97
C ILE A 59 4.74 -5.79 6.78
N TYR A 60 4.63 -6.84 7.59
CA TYR A 60 3.51 -7.78 7.52
C TYR A 60 2.15 -7.08 7.68
N LYS A 61 2.04 -6.17 8.66
CA LYS A 61 0.83 -5.39 8.90
C LYS A 61 0.51 -4.47 7.70
N MET A 62 1.51 -3.81 7.14
CA MET A 62 1.36 -2.91 5.99
C MET A 62 1.01 -3.63 4.71
N VAL A 63 1.52 -4.84 4.48
CA VAL A 63 1.20 -5.67 3.31
C VAL A 63 -0.23 -6.21 3.42
N ASN A 64 -0.66 -6.62 4.61
CA ASN A 64 -2.02 -7.10 4.85
C ASN A 64 -3.06 -6.00 5.05
N ASP A 65 -2.68 -4.72 4.94
CA ASP A 65 -3.61 -3.62 5.08
C ASP A 65 -4.73 -3.73 4.03
N PRO A 66 -6.01 -3.66 4.43
CA PRO A 66 -7.14 -3.73 3.50
C PRO A 66 -7.07 -2.65 2.41
N LYS A 67 -6.42 -1.51 2.65
CA LYS A 67 -6.21 -0.45 1.66
C LYS A 67 -5.41 -0.91 0.44
N ASN A 68 -4.50 -1.87 0.58
CA ASN A 68 -3.79 -2.44 -0.58
C ASN A 68 -4.74 -3.20 -1.52
N ARG A 69 -5.75 -3.87 -0.96
CA ARG A 69 -6.80 -4.51 -1.77
C ARG A 69 -7.64 -3.47 -2.49
N LYS A 70 -8.02 -2.39 -1.79
CA LYS A 70 -8.76 -1.26 -2.38
C LYS A 70 -8.00 -0.62 -3.54
N VAL A 71 -6.70 -0.36 -3.40
CA VAL A 71 -5.85 0.19 -4.48
C VAL A 71 -5.93 -0.71 -5.71
N LYS A 72 -5.81 -2.04 -5.55
CA LYS A 72 -5.86 -3.00 -6.64
C LYS A 72 -7.24 -3.05 -7.31
N GLU A 73 -8.32 -3.01 -6.51
CA GLU A 73 -9.69 -2.95 -7.02
C GLU A 73 -9.97 -1.66 -7.80
N LEU A 74 -9.57 -0.51 -7.27
CA LEU A 74 -9.69 0.78 -7.96
C LEU A 74 -8.90 0.79 -9.27
N GLN A 75 -7.69 0.23 -9.28
CA GLN A 75 -6.85 0.16 -10.48
C GLN A 75 -7.49 -0.74 -11.56
N ASN A 76 -8.10 -1.85 -11.17
CA ASN A 76 -8.87 -2.70 -12.08
C ASN A 76 -10.07 -1.94 -12.68
N LEU A 77 -10.82 -1.21 -11.85
CA LEU A 77 -11.96 -0.41 -12.31
C LEU A 77 -11.53 0.70 -13.29
N PHE A 78 -10.40 1.35 -13.04
CA PHE A 78 -9.83 2.33 -13.97
C PHE A 78 -9.45 1.71 -15.31
N ASN A 79 -8.86 0.51 -15.29
CA ASN A 79 -8.55 -0.23 -16.53
C ASN A 79 -9.81 -0.64 -17.30
N GLU A 80 -10.84 -1.14 -16.62
CA GLU A 80 -12.13 -1.49 -17.25
C GLU A 80 -12.79 -0.28 -17.91
N ARG A 81 -12.70 0.88 -17.26
CA ARG A 81 -13.33 2.13 -17.71
C ARG A 81 -12.42 2.97 -18.62
N ASN A 82 -11.22 2.47 -18.97
CA ASN A 82 -10.21 3.19 -19.76
C ASN A 82 -9.86 4.58 -19.18
N LEU A 83 -9.84 4.70 -17.85
CA LEU A 83 -9.51 5.92 -17.12
C LEU A 83 -8.02 5.94 -16.73
N LYS A 84 -7.41 7.13 -16.71
CA LYS A 84 -6.00 7.29 -16.36
C LYS A 84 -5.79 7.35 -14.83
N TRP A 85 -4.90 6.50 -14.32
CA TRP A 85 -4.47 6.44 -12.91
C TRP A 85 -3.31 7.41 -12.56
#